data_AF-A0A838IA03-F1
#
_entry.id   AF-A0A838IA03-F1
#
_cell.length_a   1.000
_cell.length_b   1.000
_cell.length_c   1.000
_cell.angle_alpha   90.00
_cell.angle_beta   90.00
_cell.angle_gamma   90.00
#
_symmetry.space_group_name_H-M   'P 1'
#
loop_
_entity.id
_entity.type
_entity.pdbx_description
1 polymer ?
#
loop_
_entity_poly.entity_id
_entity_poly.type
_entity_poly.pdbx_seq_one_letter_code
_entity_poly.pdbx_strand_id
1 'polypeptide(L)'
;MKDAARLLAYLAATLLFGAISAPALYWSVQWLNRQGLLLFLGGYGFETFFHRALLLGALLFFWPLLRSLLIKDWRGLGLERNPSALRDGGLGFAAAALPLLGLGGLLLYLGVYSLRSSVAIGAIADRTLSALVVPLIEEPLFRGLILGVLLRSNTPV
;
A
#
# COMPACT_ATOMS: atom_id res chain seq x y z
N MET A 1 -15.27 -15.83 -12.82
CA MET A 1 -13.95 -15.77 -13.51
C MET A 1 -13.62 -14.44 -14.18
N LYS A 2 -14.56 -13.74 -14.86
CA LYS A 2 -14.25 -12.48 -15.58
C LYS A 2 -13.73 -11.34 -14.68
N ASP A 3 -14.23 -11.20 -13.45
CA ASP A 3 -13.81 -10.10 -12.57
C ASP A 3 -12.44 -10.33 -11.92
N ALA A 4 -12.09 -11.57 -11.57
CA ALA A 4 -10.74 -11.93 -11.14
C ALA A 4 -9.70 -11.67 -12.25
N ALA A 5 -10.05 -11.96 -13.50
CA ALA A 5 -9.20 -11.64 -14.65
C ALA A 5 -9.00 -10.13 -14.82
N ARG A 6 -10.00 -9.30 -14.50
CA ARG A 6 -9.88 -7.83 -14.52
C ARG A 6 -8.94 -7.32 -13.42
N LEU A 7 -8.99 -7.90 -12.23
CA LEU A 7 -8.05 -7.59 -11.15
C LEU A 7 -6.61 -7.97 -11.53
N LEU A 8 -6.41 -9.16 -12.11
CA LEU A 8 -5.11 -9.58 -12.61
C LEU A 8 -4.61 -8.68 -13.75
N ALA A 9 -5.49 -8.30 -14.69
CA ALA A 9 -5.16 -7.39 -15.76
C ALA A 9 -4.76 -6.01 -15.24
N TYR A 10 -5.44 -5.50 -14.20
CA TYR A 10 -5.07 -4.26 -13.52
C TYR A 10 -3.68 -4.35 -12.86
N LEU A 11 -3.41 -5.45 -12.14
CA LEU A 11 -2.11 -5.67 -11.52
C LEU A 11 -1.00 -5.73 -12.58
N ALA A 12 -1.22 -6.51 -13.65
CA ALA A 12 -0.29 -6.62 -14.76
C ALA A 12 -0.07 -5.27 -15.45
N ALA A 13 -1.13 -4.51 -15.74
CA ALA A 13 -1.04 -3.19 -16.35
C ALA A 13 -0.25 -2.21 -15.46
N THR A 14 -0.48 -2.23 -14.15
CA THR A 14 0.24 -1.40 -13.17
C THR A 14 1.72 -1.75 -13.14
N LEU A 15 2.05 -3.05 -13.09
CA LEU A 15 3.43 -3.53 -13.09
C LEU A 15 4.15 -3.19 -14.40
N LEU A 16 3.51 -3.41 -15.55
CA LEU A 16 4.06 -3.08 -16.86
C LEU A 16 4.28 -1.57 -17.01
N PHE A 17 3.32 -0.76 -16.58
CA PHE A 17 3.46 0.69 -16.57
C PHE A 17 4.63 1.13 -15.70
N GLY A 18 4.76 0.59 -14.47
CA GLY A 18 5.89 0.89 -13.60
C GLY A 18 7.23 0.48 -14.23
N ALA A 19 7.31 -0.71 -14.82
CA ALA A 19 8.50 -1.22 -15.47
C ALA A 19 8.94 -0.38 -16.69
N ILE A 20 7.99 0.12 -17.47
CA ILE A 20 8.26 0.93 -18.66
C ILE A 20 8.57 2.39 -18.28
N SER A 21 7.82 2.97 -17.34
CA SER A 21 7.95 4.37 -16.97
C SER A 21 9.12 4.65 -16.03
N ALA A 22 9.50 3.73 -15.14
CA ALA A 22 10.57 3.96 -14.17
C ALA A 22 11.94 4.26 -14.81
N PRO A 23 12.41 3.53 -15.85
CA PRO A 23 13.64 3.88 -16.56
C PRO A 23 13.57 5.27 -17.17
N ALA A 24 12.48 5.62 -17.86
CA ALA A 24 12.30 6.91 -18.49
C ALA A 24 12.34 8.06 -17.46
N LEU A 25 11.68 7.88 -16.31
CA LEU A 25 11.68 8.85 -15.21
C LEU A 25 13.07 8.99 -14.58
N TYR A 26 13.75 7.88 -14.31
CA TYR A 26 15.09 7.88 -13.72
C TYR A 26 16.09 8.60 -14.62
N TRP A 27 16.16 8.22 -15.89
CA TRP A 27 17.11 8.84 -16.84
C TRP A 27 16.81 10.32 -17.08
N SER A 28 15.53 10.70 -17.15
CA SER A 28 15.14 12.12 -17.26
C SER A 28 15.65 12.92 -16.07
N VAL A 29 15.42 12.43 -14.85
CA VAL A 29 15.89 13.11 -13.62
C VAL A 29 17.41 13.17 -13.56
N GLN A 30 18.12 12.10 -13.91
CA GLN A 30 19.59 12.11 -13.93
C GLN A 30 20.14 13.07 -14.98
N TRP A 31 19.51 13.17 -16.15
CA TRP A 31 19.87 14.15 -17.17
C TRP A 31 19.65 15.59 -16.69
N LEU A 32 18.50 15.89 -16.07
CA LEU A 32 18.23 17.20 -15.47
C LEU A 32 19.14 17.52 -14.26
N ASN A 33 19.54 16.50 -13.52
CA ASN A 33 20.48 16.66 -12.39
C ASN A 33 21.86 17.09 -12.90
N ARG A 34 22.36 16.50 -13.98
CA ARG A 34 23.61 16.92 -14.64
C ARG A 34 23.57 18.37 -15.12
N GLN A 35 22.38 18.90 -15.39
CA GLN A 35 22.16 20.30 -15.75
C GLN A 35 21.97 21.24 -14.55
N GLY A 36 22.04 20.72 -13.32
CA GLY A 36 21.90 21.49 -12.08
C GLY A 36 20.46 21.84 -11.68
N LEU A 37 19.44 21.37 -12.41
CA LEU A 37 18.05 21.78 -12.22
C LEU A 37 17.33 20.96 -11.12
N LEU A 38 17.70 19.68 -10.94
CA LEU A 38 17.05 18.76 -9.99
C LEU A 38 18.05 18.07 -9.05
N LEU A 39 18.88 18.88 -8.38
CA LEU A 39 19.91 18.40 -7.45
C LEU A 39 19.33 17.54 -6.31
N PHE A 40 18.14 17.90 -5.80
CA PHE A 40 17.46 17.18 -4.72
C PHE A 40 17.02 15.75 -5.11
N LEU A 41 16.72 15.49 -6.39
CA LEU A 41 16.22 14.17 -6.81
C LEU A 41 17.34 13.20 -7.25
N GLY A 42 18.55 13.68 -7.50
CA GLY A 42 19.64 12.80 -7.98
C GLY A 42 20.24 11.88 -6.92
N GLY A 43 19.98 12.16 -5.63
CA GLY A 43 20.41 11.30 -4.53
C GLY A 43 19.57 10.03 -4.34
N TYR A 44 18.43 9.90 -5.04
CA TYR A 44 17.57 8.73 -4.93
C TYR A 44 17.97 7.62 -5.92
N GLY A 45 17.98 6.38 -5.43
CA GLY A 45 18.21 5.19 -6.25
C GLY A 45 17.04 4.88 -7.19
N PHE A 46 17.30 4.06 -8.21
CA PHE A 46 16.29 3.61 -9.17
C PHE A 46 15.05 2.98 -8.50
N GLU A 47 15.24 2.25 -7.39
CA GLU A 47 14.17 1.61 -6.63
C GLU A 47 13.07 2.60 -6.20
N THR A 48 13.46 3.81 -5.77
CA THR A 48 12.51 4.85 -5.38
C THR A 48 11.65 5.30 -6.56
N PHE A 49 12.24 5.41 -7.75
CA PHE A 49 11.52 5.76 -8.97
C PHE A 49 10.59 4.64 -9.42
N PHE A 50 11.04 3.38 -9.33
CA PHE A 50 10.22 2.22 -9.63
C PHE A 50 8.99 2.13 -8.72
N HIS A 51 9.17 2.28 -7.40
CA HIS A 51 8.06 2.26 -6.46
C HIS A 51 7.05 3.38 -6.73
N ARG A 52 7.52 4.61 -6.97
CA ARG A 52 6.65 5.75 -7.30
C ARG A 52 5.93 5.56 -8.64
N ALA A 53 6.61 5.01 -9.64
CA ALA A 53 6.03 4.69 -10.94
C ALA A 53 4.92 3.64 -10.81
N LEU A 54 5.10 2.61 -9.98
CA LEU A 54 4.07 1.64 -9.64
C LEU A 54 2.87 2.30 -8.95
N LEU A 55 3.10 3.18 -7.96
CA LEU A 55 2.03 3.91 -7.28
C LEU A 55 1.24 4.81 -8.23
N LEU A 56 1.92 5.51 -9.14
CA LEU A 56 1.28 6.32 -10.17
C LEU A 56 0.46 5.45 -11.14
N GLY A 57 1.00 4.30 -11.56
CA GLY A 57 0.28 3.33 -12.37
C GLY A 57 -0.97 2.80 -11.67
N ALA A 58 -0.83 2.44 -10.39
CA ALA A 58 -1.95 1.98 -9.57
C ALA A 58 -3.04 3.05 -9.53
N LEU A 59 -2.68 4.31 -9.21
CA LEU A 59 -3.63 5.42 -9.16
C LEU A 59 -4.31 5.68 -10.51
N LEU A 60 -3.55 5.66 -11.60
CA LEU A 60 -4.05 5.89 -12.96
C LEU A 60 -5.04 4.80 -13.38
N PHE A 61 -4.72 3.54 -13.09
CA PHE A 61 -5.57 2.41 -13.46
C PHE A 61 -6.64 2.06 -12.44
N PHE A 62 -6.63 2.69 -11.26
CA PHE A 62 -7.62 2.45 -10.21
C PHE A 62 -9.01 2.88 -10.68
N TRP A 63 -9.13 4.07 -11.26
CA TRP A 63 -10.39 4.57 -11.80
C TRP A 63 -10.99 3.68 -12.92
N PRO A 64 -10.24 3.28 -13.97
CA PRO A 64 -10.78 2.38 -14.99
C PRO A 64 -11.11 0.99 -14.43
N LEU A 65 -10.38 0.49 -13.42
CA LEU A 65 -10.73 -0.74 -12.72
C LEU A 65 -12.10 -0.62 -12.03
N LEU A 66 -12.31 0.45 -11.25
CA LEU A 66 -13.60 0.71 -10.59
C LEU A 66 -14.75 0.78 -11.60
N ARG A 67 -14.54 1.49 -12.72
CA ARG A 67 -15.52 1.57 -13.81
C ARG A 67 -15.80 0.21 -14.45
N SER A 68 -14.77 -0.62 -14.64
CA SER A 68 -14.91 -1.95 -15.26
C SER A 68 -15.69 -2.94 -14.40
N LEU A 69 -15.64 -2.77 -13.08
CA LEU A 69 -16.33 -3.62 -12.10
C LEU A 69 -17.78 -3.21 -11.86
N LEU A 70 -18.28 -2.14 -12.53
CA LEU A 70 -19.65 -1.63 -12.43
C LEU A 70 -20.09 -1.32 -10.99
N ILE A 71 -19.14 -1.10 -10.08
CA ILE A 71 -19.43 -0.70 -8.70
C ILE A 71 -19.80 0.78 -8.73
N LYS A 72 -21.09 1.07 -8.91
CA LYS A 72 -21.65 2.42 -8.98
C LYS A 72 -21.73 3.11 -7.61
N ASP A 73 -21.79 2.33 -6.53
CA ASP A 73 -22.03 2.84 -5.18
C ASP A 73 -21.05 2.27 -4.16
N TRP A 74 -20.52 3.13 -3.29
CA TRP A 74 -19.70 2.75 -2.13
C TRP A 74 -20.41 1.76 -1.18
N ARG A 75 -21.75 1.70 -1.23
CA ARG A 75 -22.57 0.72 -0.50
C ARG A 75 -22.44 -0.70 -1.06
N GLY A 76 -22.08 -0.84 -2.33
CA GLY A 76 -21.81 -2.14 -2.97
C GLY A 76 -20.48 -2.78 -2.55
N LEU A 77 -19.64 -2.06 -1.81
CA LEU A 77 -18.36 -2.55 -1.26
C LEU A 77 -18.52 -3.28 0.07
N GLY A 78 -19.73 -3.44 0.62
CA GLY A 78 -19.94 -4.17 1.88
C GLY A 78 -19.27 -3.53 3.10
N LEU A 79 -18.90 -2.24 3.01
CA LEU A 79 -18.36 -1.44 4.11
C LEU A 79 -19.49 -1.06 5.07
N GLU A 80 -19.91 -2.03 5.88
CA GLU A 80 -20.88 -1.81 6.93
C GLU A 80 -20.20 -1.26 8.19
N ARG A 81 -20.90 -0.37 8.88
CA ARG A 81 -20.40 0.21 10.13
C ARG A 81 -20.39 -0.86 11.20
N ASN A 82 -19.21 -1.20 11.71
CA ASN A 82 -19.07 -2.17 12.77
C ASN A 82 -19.53 -1.58 14.12
N PRO A 83 -20.59 -2.11 14.76
CA PRO A 83 -21.05 -1.64 16.07
C PRO A 83 -20.05 -1.94 17.21
N SER A 84 -19.17 -2.93 17.04
CA SER A 84 -18.11 -3.30 17.99
C SER A 84 -16.72 -2.80 17.59
N ALA A 85 -16.63 -1.76 16.76
CA ALA A 85 -15.38 -1.26 16.19
C ALA A 85 -14.25 -1.01 17.21
N LEU A 86 -14.58 -0.48 18.40
CA LEU A 86 -13.58 -0.24 19.46
C LEU A 86 -13.02 -1.54 20.04
N ARG A 87 -13.88 -2.53 20.28
CA ARG A 87 -13.48 -3.84 20.81
C ARG A 87 -12.66 -4.59 19.77
N ASP A 88 -13.12 -4.63 18.53
CA ASP A 88 -12.46 -5.36 17.46
C ASP A 88 -11.14 -4.69 17.07
N GLY A 89 -11.10 -3.36 17.08
CA GLY A 89 -9.86 -2.59 16.92
C GLY A 89 -8.87 -2.84 18.06
N GLY A 90 -9.33 -2.90 19.31
CA GLY A 90 -8.50 -3.23 20.47
C GLY A 90 -7.94 -4.65 20.42
N LEU A 91 -8.78 -5.62 20.02
CA LEU A 91 -8.36 -7.01 19.80
C LEU A 91 -7.35 -7.12 18.65
N GLY A 92 -7.58 -6.43 17.54
CA GLY A 92 -6.66 -6.36 16.41
C GLY A 92 -5.32 -5.75 16.81
N PHE A 93 -5.34 -4.66 17.57
CA PHE A 93 -4.14 -4.04 18.11
C PHE A 93 -3.37 -4.99 19.03
N ALA A 94 -4.06 -5.66 19.96
CA ALA A 94 -3.43 -6.64 20.84
C ALA A 94 -2.84 -7.82 20.04
N ALA A 95 -3.59 -8.35 19.07
CA ALA A 95 -3.15 -9.45 18.21
C ALA A 95 -1.91 -9.08 17.36
N ALA A 96 -1.76 -7.82 16.96
CA ALA A 96 -0.58 -7.34 16.24
C ALA A 96 0.59 -6.99 17.18
N ALA A 97 0.30 -6.31 18.30
CA ALA A 97 1.31 -5.82 19.23
C ALA A 97 1.98 -6.94 20.02
N LEU A 98 1.23 -7.94 20.47
CA LEU A 98 1.77 -9.05 21.28
C LEU A 98 2.89 -9.83 20.57
N PRO A 99 2.72 -10.35 19.34
CA PRO A 99 3.79 -11.06 18.65
C PRO A 99 4.96 -10.12 18.32
N LEU A 100 4.68 -8.86 17.95
CA LEU A 100 5.72 -7.88 17.65
C LEU A 100 6.60 -7.59 18.87
N LEU A 101 5.99 -7.30 20.02
CA LEU A 101 6.70 -7.05 21.28
C LEU A 101 7.37 -8.31 21.81
N GLY A 102 6.74 -9.47 21.67
CA GLY A 102 7.31 -10.77 22.05
C GLY A 102 8.58 -11.10 21.26
N LEU A 103 8.53 -11.00 19.93
CA LEU A 103 9.69 -11.18 19.06
C LEU A 103 10.75 -10.12 19.29
N GLY A 104 10.35 -8.85 19.43
CA GLY A 104 11.27 -7.75 19.74
C GLY A 104 12.01 -7.99 21.07
N GLY A 105 11.29 -8.41 22.11
CA GLY A 105 11.86 -8.77 23.41
C GLY A 105 12.80 -9.97 23.32
N LEU A 106 12.43 -11.00 22.57
CA LEU A 106 13.29 -12.16 22.32
C LEU A 106 14.60 -11.75 21.62
N LEU A 107 14.52 -10.89 20.60
CA LEU A 107 15.70 -10.39 19.89
C LEU A 107 16.60 -9.52 20.76
N LEU A 108 16.03 -8.74 21.69
CA LEU A 108 16.80 -8.02 22.70
C LEU A 108 17.47 -9.00 23.69
N TYR A 109 16.74 -10.02 24.14
CA TYR A 109 17.29 -11.04 25.05
C TYR A 109 18.44 -11.83 24.42
N LEU A 110 18.31 -12.18 23.14
CA LEU A 110 19.37 -12.85 22.36
C LEU A 110 20.55 -11.92 22.02
N GLY A 111 20.47 -10.63 22.37
CA GLY A 111 21.52 -9.64 22.07
C GLY A 111 21.65 -9.28 20.59
N VAL A 112 20.69 -9.68 19.75
CA VAL A 112 20.68 -9.35 18.32
C VAL A 112 20.35 -7.87 18.14
N TYR A 113 19.44 -7.34 18.97
CA TYR A 113 19.05 -5.93 18.97
C TYR A 113 19.54 -5.23 20.25
N SER A 114 19.77 -3.91 20.12
CA SER A 114 20.11 -3.02 21.22
C SER A 114 19.14 -1.84 21.26
N LEU A 115 18.76 -1.38 22.45
CA LEU A 115 17.94 -0.18 22.59
C LEU A 115 18.75 1.06 22.16
N ARG A 116 18.20 1.81 21.21
CA ARG A 116 18.77 3.07 20.76
C ARG A 116 18.33 4.19 21.71
N SER A 117 19.27 4.97 22.23
CA SER A 117 18.98 6.10 23.13
C SER A 117 18.43 7.33 22.40
N SER A 118 18.65 7.43 21.08
CA SER A 118 18.12 8.49 20.25
C SER A 118 16.90 8.02 19.45
N VAL A 119 15.75 8.60 19.78
CA VAL A 119 14.51 8.41 19.05
C VAL A 119 14.34 9.58 18.08
N ALA A 120 14.41 9.31 16.78
CA ALA A 120 14.15 10.32 15.76
C ALA A 120 12.64 10.59 15.69
N ILE A 121 12.16 11.53 16.52
CA ILE A 121 10.72 11.87 16.66
C ILE A 121 10.08 12.17 15.30
N GLY A 122 10.77 12.91 14.42
CA GLY A 122 10.26 13.20 13.07
C GLY A 122 10.03 11.94 12.23
N ALA A 123 10.88 10.93 12.38
CA ALA A 123 10.74 9.67 11.67
C ALA A 123 9.63 8.79 12.28
N ILE A 124 9.30 8.96 13.56
CA ILE A 124 8.12 8.33 14.16
C ILE A 124 6.85 8.98 13.62
N ALA A 125 6.80 10.31 13.61
CA ALA A 125 5.62 11.04 13.14
C ALA A 125 5.23 10.66 11.70
N ASP A 126 6.20 10.60 10.79
CA ASP A 126 6.01 10.21 9.39
C ASP A 126 5.45 8.77 9.26
N ARG A 127 6.01 7.82 10.02
CA ARG A 127 5.55 6.43 10.03
C ARG A 127 4.17 6.28 10.64
N THR A 128 3.87 7.01 11.71
CA THR A 128 2.54 7.00 12.35
C THR A 128 1.48 7.56 11.40
N LEU A 129 1.78 8.65 10.70
CA LEU A 129 0.85 9.21 9.71
C LEU A 129 0.55 8.19 8.61
N SER A 130 1.59 7.53 8.08
CA SER A 130 1.42 6.46 7.10
C SER A 130 0.59 5.30 7.66
N ALA A 131 0.86 4.87 8.89
CA ALA A 131 0.12 3.79 9.55
C ALA A 131 -1.37 4.12 9.81
N LEU A 132 -1.75 5.40 9.84
CA LEU A 132 -3.15 5.82 9.96
C LEU A 132 -3.84 5.98 8.60
N VAL A 133 -3.15 6.54 7.61
CA VAL A 133 -3.73 6.85 6.29
C VAL A 133 -3.82 5.61 5.42
N VAL A 134 -2.79 4.76 5.43
CA VAL A 134 -2.72 3.58 4.56
C VAL A 134 -3.91 2.62 4.80
N PRO A 135 -4.28 2.26 6.05
CA PRO A 135 -5.44 1.40 6.28
C PRO A 135 -6.77 1.96 5.75
N LEU A 136 -6.93 3.29 5.69
CA LEU A 136 -8.15 3.91 5.15
C LEU A 136 -8.30 3.69 3.64
N ILE A 137 -7.18 3.51 2.94
CA ILE A 137 -7.14 3.20 1.50
C ILE A 137 -7.20 1.67 1.30
N GLU A 138 -6.48 0.93 2.13
CA GLU A 138 -6.37 -0.52 2.04
C GLU A 138 -7.67 -1.23 2.39
N GLU A 139 -8.40 -0.81 3.42
CA GLU A 139 -9.67 -1.43 3.82
C GLU A 139 -10.72 -1.45 2.68
N PRO A 140 -11.05 -0.33 2.01
CA PRO A 140 -11.98 -0.37 0.88
C PRO A 140 -11.42 -1.13 -0.33
N LEU A 141 -10.10 -1.16 -0.52
CA LEU A 141 -9.46 -1.88 -1.63
C LEU A 141 -9.47 -3.40 -1.40
N PHE A 142 -9.04 -3.87 -0.24
CA PHE A 142 -8.97 -5.30 0.04
C PHE A 142 -10.34 -5.88 0.40
N ARG A 143 -11.03 -5.28 1.37
CA ARG A 143 -12.29 -5.79 1.86
C ARG A 143 -13.44 -5.43 0.93
N GLY A 144 -13.43 -4.20 0.41
CA GLY A 144 -14.48 -3.75 -0.48
C GLY A 144 -14.36 -4.32 -1.89
N LEU A 145 -13.21 -4.08 -2.54
CA LEU A 145 -13.03 -4.43 -3.95
C LEU A 145 -12.65 -5.90 -4.14
N ILE A 146 -11.51 -6.32 -3.56
CA ILE A 146 -10.95 -7.65 -3.84
C ILE A 146 -11.82 -8.75 -3.23
N LEU A 147 -12.12 -8.69 -1.94
CA LEU A 147 -12.94 -9.69 -1.25
C LEU A 147 -14.36 -9.70 -1.81
N GLY A 148 -14.97 -8.53 -2.06
CA GLY A 148 -16.30 -8.45 -2.68
C GLY A 148 -16.36 -9.12 -4.05
N VAL A 149 -15.35 -8.92 -4.91
CA VAL A 149 -15.24 -9.59 -6.21
C VAL A 149 -15.05 -11.09 -6.06
N LEU A 150 -14.19 -11.54 -5.14
CA LEU A 150 -13.93 -12.95 -4.92
C LEU A 150 -15.18 -13.70 -4.43
N LEU A 151 -15.91 -13.13 -3.45
CA LEU A 151 -17.14 -13.72 -2.93
C LEU A 151 -18.24 -13.81 -3.99
N ARG A 152 -18.42 -12.76 -4.81
CA ARG A 152 -19.37 -12.77 -5.93
C ARG A 152 -19.05 -13.83 -6.98
N SER A 153 -17.76 -14.14 -7.16
CA SER A 153 -17.32 -15.14 -8.12
C SER A 153 -17.49 -16.58 -7.65
N ASN A 154 -17.71 -16.78 -6.35
CA ASN A 154 -17.78 -18.09 -5.70
C ASN A 154 -19.19 -18.45 -5.18
N THR A 155 -20.18 -17.58 -5.35
CA THR A 155 -21.60 -17.95 -5.22
C THR A 155 -22.02 -18.71 -6.47
N PRO A 156 -22.30 -20.03 -6.39
CA PRO A 156 -22.92 -20.75 -7.49
C PRO A 156 -24.30 -20.14 -7.74
N VAL A 157 -24.59 -19.83 -9.02
CA VAL A 157 -25.95 -19.55 -9.50
C VAL A 157 -26.66 -20.87 -9.66
#